data_AF-A0AAV0EB50-F1
#
_entry.id   AF-A0AAV0EB50-F1
#
_cell.length_a   1.000
_cell.length_b   1.000
_cell.length_c   1.000
_cell.angle_alpha   90.00
_cell.angle_beta   90.00
_cell.angle_gamma   90.00
#
_symmetry.space_group_name_H-M   'P 1'
#
loop_
_entity.id
_entity.type
_entity.pdbx_description
1 polymer ?
#
loop_
_entity_poly.entity_id
_entity_poly.type
_entity_poly.pdbx_seq_one_letter_code
_entity_poly.pdbx_strand_id
1 'polypeptide(L)'
;MMSIVSTASDLMQDFKTGYLTLASPRAMFFSQVIGTGMGCLITPLVFWIFYKAYPLGDPDGSYPAPYALMYRGIALLGVEGFGSLPRNCLGLAVGCFFAAVAINGLVELLKKYERKYRVYRFVPNPMCMAIPFYLGGYFAIDMCIGSLIRFLWRRADAQKAKDFGPAVASGLVCGESLWGIPAAVLALVNVKAPLCMKFVSSSS
;
A
#
# COMPACT_ATOMS: atom_id res chain seq x y z
N MET A 1 -10.46 -5.40 -19.13
CA MET A 1 -11.73 -4.80 -18.66
C MET A 1 -11.64 -4.36 -17.20
N MET A 2 -11.04 -5.14 -16.30
CA MET A 2 -10.88 -4.81 -14.86
C MET A 2 -10.18 -3.47 -14.60
N SER A 3 -9.12 -3.13 -15.35
CA SER A 3 -8.37 -1.88 -15.16
C SER A 3 -9.21 -0.62 -15.42
N ILE A 4 -10.06 -0.62 -16.45
CA ILE A 4 -10.89 0.54 -16.81
C ILE A 4 -11.93 0.83 -15.72
N VAL A 5 -12.56 -0.23 -15.19
CA VAL A 5 -13.54 -0.13 -14.11
C VAL A 5 -12.88 0.34 -12.80
N SER A 6 -11.67 -0.14 -12.51
CA SER A 6 -10.89 0.32 -11.35
C SER A 6 -10.59 1.81 -11.46
N THR A 7 -10.00 2.27 -12.57
CA THR A 7 -9.65 3.69 -12.75
C THR A 7 -10.88 4.60 -12.71
N ALA A 8 -12.01 4.17 -13.28
CA ALA A 8 -13.27 4.91 -13.17
C ALA A 8 -13.78 4.99 -11.72
N SER A 9 -13.60 3.92 -10.93
CA SER A 9 -13.98 3.90 -9.51
C SER A 9 -13.09 4.83 -8.69
N ASP A 10 -11.79 4.85 -8.94
CA ASP A 10 -10.82 5.73 -8.27
C ASP A 10 -11.12 7.20 -8.59
N LEU A 11 -11.42 7.52 -9.86
CA LEU A 11 -11.88 8.85 -10.29
C LEU A 11 -13.14 9.31 -9.53
N MET A 12 -14.10 8.42 -9.30
CA MET A 12 -15.29 8.75 -8.51
C MET A 12 -14.97 8.97 -7.02
N GLN A 13 -14.03 8.22 -6.46
CA GLN A 13 -13.56 8.42 -5.08
C GLN A 13 -12.83 9.77 -4.93
N ASP A 14 -12.04 10.15 -5.92
CA ASP A 14 -11.39 11.44 -5.99
C ASP A 14 -12.45 12.56 -6.00
N PHE A 15 -13.43 12.52 -6.90
CA PHE A 15 -14.50 13.54 -6.91
C PHE A 15 -15.29 13.61 -5.60
N LYS A 16 -15.56 12.47 -4.97
CA LYS A 16 -16.19 12.45 -3.65
C LYS A 16 -15.31 13.13 -2.60
N THR A 17 -14.01 12.90 -2.64
CA THR A 17 -13.04 13.56 -1.75
C THR A 17 -13.00 15.07 -2.02
N GLY A 18 -12.95 15.48 -3.28
CA GLY A 18 -13.01 16.87 -3.70
C GLY A 18 -14.28 17.58 -3.22
N TYR A 19 -15.43 16.91 -3.30
CA TYR A 19 -16.69 17.41 -2.75
C TYR A 19 -16.63 17.59 -1.23
N LEU A 20 -16.07 16.63 -0.49
CA LEU A 20 -15.91 16.71 0.97
C LEU A 20 -14.92 17.81 1.40
N THR A 21 -13.92 18.12 0.58
CA THR A 21 -12.95 19.21 0.83
C THR A 21 -13.40 20.56 0.25
N LEU A 22 -14.62 20.66 -0.28
CA LEU A 22 -15.15 21.87 -0.94
C LEU A 22 -14.27 22.37 -2.11
N ALA A 23 -13.55 21.45 -2.76
CA ALA A 23 -12.71 21.76 -3.92
C ALA A 23 -13.57 21.85 -5.19
N SER A 24 -13.14 22.69 -6.14
CA SER A 24 -13.83 22.83 -7.43
C SER A 24 -13.74 21.54 -8.25
N PRO A 25 -14.88 20.93 -8.65
CA PRO A 25 -14.88 19.71 -9.47
C PRO A 25 -14.15 19.89 -10.80
N ARG A 26 -14.24 21.09 -11.39
CA ARG A 26 -13.56 21.42 -12.65
C ARG A 26 -12.04 21.41 -12.47
N ALA A 27 -11.55 22.04 -11.41
CA ALA A 27 -10.12 22.07 -11.11
C ALA A 27 -9.58 20.65 -10.87
N MET A 28 -10.35 19.81 -10.18
CA MET A 28 -9.99 18.41 -9.94
C MET A 28 -9.90 17.61 -11.25
N PHE A 29 -10.89 17.72 -12.13
CA PHE A 29 -10.88 17.06 -13.43
C PHE A 29 -9.67 17.48 -14.28
N PHE A 30 -9.41 18.79 -14.40
CA PHE A 30 -8.24 19.26 -15.16
C PHE A 30 -6.92 18.79 -14.56
N SER A 31 -6.79 18.79 -13.23
CA SER A 31 -5.60 18.28 -12.54
C SER A 31 -5.36 16.81 -12.85
N GLN A 32 -6.42 16.00 -12.93
CA GLN A 32 -6.32 14.58 -13.24
C GLN A 32 -6.02 14.31 -14.72
N VAL A 33 -6.58 15.10 -15.65
CA VAL A 33 -6.23 15.00 -17.07
C VAL A 33 -4.76 15.33 -17.28
N ILE A 34 -4.27 16.41 -16.66
CA ILE A 34 -2.85 16.79 -16.73
C ILE A 34 -1.97 15.72 -16.07
N GLY A 35 -2.34 15.26 -14.87
CA GLY A 35 -1.61 14.21 -14.15
C GLY A 35 -1.53 12.90 -14.93
N THR A 36 -2.63 12.49 -15.58
CA THR A 36 -2.67 11.31 -16.46
C THR A 36 -1.78 11.51 -17.68
N GLY A 37 -1.85 12.67 -18.34
CA GLY A 37 -1.01 12.99 -19.48
C GLY A 37 0.48 12.95 -19.14
N MET A 38 0.87 13.55 -18.02
CA MET A 38 2.24 13.49 -17.50
C MET A 38 2.63 12.05 -17.13
N GLY A 39 1.74 11.30 -16.47
CA GLY A 39 1.96 9.91 -16.11
C GLY A 39 2.23 9.01 -17.31
N CYS A 40 1.53 9.22 -18.43
CA CYS A 40 1.74 8.48 -19.68
C CYS A 40 3.15 8.66 -20.25
N LEU A 41 3.81 9.79 -19.99
CA LEU A 41 5.17 10.05 -20.46
C LEU A 41 6.22 9.65 -19.42
N ILE A 42 6.04 10.06 -18.17
CA ILE A 42 7.04 9.87 -17.11
C ILE A 42 7.14 8.40 -16.68
N THR A 43 6.00 7.71 -16.54
CA THR A 43 5.97 6.31 -16.07
C THR A 43 6.78 5.36 -16.96
N PRO A 44 6.59 5.31 -18.29
CA PRO A 44 7.37 4.41 -19.14
C PRO A 44 8.86 4.78 -19.18
N LEU A 45 9.20 6.07 -19.11
CA LEU A 45 10.60 6.51 -19.04
C LEU A 45 11.29 6.02 -17.77
N VAL A 46 10.65 6.21 -16.60
CA VAL A 46 11.18 5.74 -15.32
C VAL A 46 11.25 4.20 -15.31
N PHE A 47 10.23 3.51 -15.82
CA PHE A 47 10.26 2.06 -15.94
C PHE A 47 11.45 1.58 -16.78
N TRP A 48 11.74 2.23 -17.91
CA TRP A 48 12.87 1.88 -18.77
C TRP A 48 14.22 2.06 -18.07
N ILE A 49 14.38 3.15 -17.29
CA ILE A 49 15.57 3.40 -16.47
C ILE A 49 15.78 2.24 -15.49
N PHE A 50 14.74 1.87 -14.74
CA PHE A 50 14.82 0.77 -13.77
C PHE A 50 15.08 -0.58 -14.42
N TYR A 51 14.44 -0.85 -15.56
CA TYR A 51 14.62 -2.09 -16.32
C TYR A 51 16.06 -2.26 -16.81
N LYS A 52 16.77 -1.15 -17.10
CA LYS A 52 18.19 -1.17 -17.47
C LYS A 52 19.12 -1.19 -16.25
N ALA A 53 18.70 -0.61 -15.13
CA ALA A 53 19.51 -0.47 -13.92
C ALA A 53 19.55 -1.75 -13.07
N TYR A 54 18.44 -2.48 -12.99
CA TYR A 54 18.26 -3.61 -12.08
C TYR A 54 17.58 -4.80 -12.77
N PRO A 55 17.89 -6.04 -12.34
CA PRO A 55 17.11 -7.21 -12.74
C PRO A 55 15.74 -7.16 -12.04
N LEU A 56 14.74 -6.63 -12.73
CA LEU A 56 13.37 -6.54 -12.22
C LEU A 56 12.72 -7.93 -12.13
N GLY A 57 12.11 -8.24 -10.98
CA GLY A 57 11.34 -9.46 -10.78
C GLY A 57 12.16 -10.69 -10.39
N ASP A 58 13.46 -10.53 -10.16
CA ASP A 58 14.29 -11.57 -9.54
C ASP A 58 13.88 -11.74 -8.06
N PRO A 59 13.48 -12.95 -7.60
CA PRO A 59 13.11 -13.21 -6.21
C PRO A 59 14.22 -12.87 -5.20
N ASP A 60 15.48 -13.02 -5.61
CA ASP A 60 16.66 -12.77 -4.77
C ASP A 60 17.29 -11.39 -5.05
N GLY A 61 16.71 -10.62 -5.98
CA GLY A 61 17.18 -9.30 -6.37
C GLY A 61 16.66 -8.17 -5.48
N SER A 62 17.21 -6.97 -5.66
CA SER A 62 16.78 -5.77 -4.92
C SER A 62 15.36 -5.28 -5.26
N TYR A 63 14.79 -5.73 -6.37
CA TYR A 63 13.46 -5.34 -6.86
C TYR A 63 12.60 -6.57 -7.18
N PRO A 64 12.13 -7.31 -6.16
CA PRO A 64 11.21 -8.42 -6.37
C PRO A 64 9.85 -7.91 -6.86
N ALA A 65 9.10 -8.75 -7.56
CA ALA A 65 7.75 -8.45 -8.04
C ALA A 65 6.68 -9.19 -7.22
N PRO A 66 6.40 -8.77 -5.96
CA PRO A 66 5.51 -9.50 -5.05
C PRO A 66 4.09 -9.63 -5.60
N TYR A 67 3.58 -8.59 -6.26
CA TYR A 67 2.27 -8.62 -6.91
C TYR A 67 2.20 -9.64 -8.05
N ALA A 68 3.29 -9.81 -8.82
CA ALA A 68 3.33 -10.82 -9.89
C ALA A 68 3.24 -12.24 -9.33
N LEU A 69 3.91 -12.52 -8.20
CA LEU A 69 3.80 -13.79 -7.49
C LEU A 69 2.38 -14.03 -6.98
N MET A 70 1.74 -13.00 -6.43
CA MET A 70 0.35 -13.08 -5.97
C MET A 70 -0.61 -13.40 -7.12
N TYR A 71 -0.52 -12.67 -8.24
CA TYR A 71 -1.37 -12.93 -9.42
C TYR A 71 -1.12 -14.29 -10.04
N ARG A 72 0.15 -14.74 -10.07
CA ARG A 72 0.48 -16.10 -10.47
C ARG A 72 -0.19 -17.12 -9.56
N GLY A 73 -0.19 -16.92 -8.24
CA GLY A 73 -0.88 -17.78 -7.29
C GLY A 73 -2.39 -17.85 -7.55
N ILE A 74 -3.02 -16.71 -7.83
CA ILE A 74 -4.45 -16.63 -8.19
C ILE A 74 -4.72 -17.39 -9.50
N ALA A 75 -3.85 -17.23 -10.51
CA ALA A 75 -3.99 -17.90 -11.79
C ALA A 75 -3.84 -19.43 -11.66
N LEU A 76 -2.85 -19.91 -10.90
CA LEU A 76 -2.67 -21.34 -10.64
C LEU A 76 -3.88 -21.93 -9.90
N LEU A 77 -4.40 -21.22 -8.89
CA LEU A 77 -5.62 -21.62 -8.20
C LEU A 77 -6.83 -21.70 -9.14
N GLY A 78 -6.93 -20.77 -10.10
CA GLY A 78 -8.01 -20.75 -11.08
C GLY A 78 -7.95 -21.91 -12.09
N VAL A 79 -6.75 -22.38 -12.43
CA VAL A 79 -6.54 -23.44 -13.44
C VAL A 79 -6.51 -24.83 -12.81
N GLU A 80 -5.73 -25.01 -11.75
CA GLU A 80 -5.53 -26.32 -11.09
C GLU A 80 -6.56 -26.58 -9.99
N GLY A 81 -7.39 -25.57 -9.68
CA GLY A 81 -8.43 -25.64 -8.65
C GLY A 81 -7.86 -25.59 -7.23
N PHE A 82 -8.74 -25.82 -6.25
CA PHE A 82 -8.38 -25.79 -4.83
C PHE A 82 -7.43 -26.91 -4.38
N GLY A 83 -7.11 -27.87 -5.26
CA GLY A 83 -6.21 -28.99 -4.99
C GLY A 83 -4.73 -28.61 -4.94
N SER A 84 -4.34 -27.47 -5.54
CA SER A 84 -2.95 -26.98 -5.54
C SER A 84 -2.59 -26.13 -4.32
N LEU A 85 -3.55 -25.88 -3.44
CA LEU A 85 -3.29 -25.21 -2.16
C LEU A 85 -2.58 -26.16 -1.19
N PRO A 86 -1.63 -25.66 -0.38
CA PRO A 86 -1.04 -26.42 0.71
C PRO A 86 -2.13 -26.99 1.63
N ARG A 87 -1.88 -28.18 2.21
CA ARG A 87 -2.81 -28.82 3.15
C ARG A 87 -3.21 -27.82 4.26
N ASN A 88 -4.50 -27.75 4.55
CA ASN A 88 -5.14 -26.82 5.50
C ASN A 88 -5.18 -25.33 5.11
N CYS A 89 -4.60 -24.91 3.98
CA CYS A 89 -4.60 -23.50 3.58
C CYS A 89 -6.02 -22.98 3.31
N LEU A 90 -6.87 -23.78 2.66
CA LEU A 90 -8.26 -23.41 2.41
C LEU A 90 -9.06 -23.27 3.72
N GLY A 91 -8.89 -24.19 4.66
CA GLY A 91 -9.52 -24.11 5.98
C GLY A 91 -9.07 -22.87 6.76
N LEU A 92 -7.79 -22.53 6.69
CA LEU A 92 -7.25 -21.32 7.30
C LEU A 92 -7.78 -20.05 6.62
N ALA A 93 -7.84 -20.02 5.28
CA ALA A 93 -8.38 -18.89 4.53
C ALA A 93 -9.86 -18.64 4.86
N VAL A 94 -10.67 -19.70 4.88
CA VAL A 94 -12.08 -19.64 5.27
C VAL A 94 -12.24 -19.20 6.73
N GLY A 95 -11.43 -19.77 7.63
CA GLY A 95 -11.40 -19.37 9.05
C GLY A 95 -11.05 -17.90 9.24
N CYS A 96 -9.99 -17.41 8.59
CA CYS A 96 -9.59 -16.01 8.61
C CYS A 96 -10.64 -15.09 7.99
N PHE A 97 -11.33 -15.52 6.93
CA PHE A 97 -12.42 -14.76 6.31
C PHE A 97 -13.58 -14.57 7.30
N PHE A 98 -14.08 -15.64 7.91
CA PHE A 98 -15.15 -15.55 8.91
C PHE A 98 -14.71 -14.78 10.16
N ALA A 99 -13.46 -14.96 10.61
CA ALA A 99 -12.90 -14.16 11.69
C ALA A 99 -12.87 -12.67 11.33
N ALA A 100 -12.44 -12.29 10.13
CA ALA A 100 -12.43 -10.91 9.67
C ALA A 100 -13.84 -10.31 9.58
N VAL A 101 -14.82 -11.08 9.08
CA VAL A 101 -16.23 -10.66 9.06
C VAL A 101 -16.77 -10.47 10.48
N ALA A 102 -16.48 -11.41 11.39
CA ALA A 102 -16.89 -11.33 12.79
C ALA A 102 -16.25 -10.12 13.50
N ILE A 103 -14.96 -9.87 13.29
CA ILE A 103 -14.25 -8.71 13.86
C ILE A 103 -14.86 -7.40 13.33
N ASN A 104 -15.07 -7.27 12.02
CA ASN A 104 -15.68 -6.07 11.44
C ASN A 104 -17.12 -5.87 11.94
N GLY A 105 -17.91 -6.95 11.99
CA GLY A 105 -19.27 -6.91 12.55
C GLY A 105 -19.27 -6.49 14.02
N LEU A 106 -18.35 -7.05 14.82
CA LEU A 106 -18.17 -6.69 16.22
C LEU A 106 -17.81 -5.21 16.38
N VAL A 107 -16.88 -4.69 15.59
CA VAL A 107 -16.52 -3.26 15.60
C VAL A 107 -17.75 -2.38 15.34
N GLU A 108 -18.56 -2.74 14.35
CA GLU A 108 -19.76 -1.96 14.01
C GLU A 108 -20.85 -2.03 15.09
N LEU A 109 -21.04 -3.20 15.71
CA LEU A 109 -21.89 -3.40 16.88
C LEU A 109 -21.42 -2.56 18.08
N LEU A 110 -20.13 -2.58 18.40
CA LEU A 110 -19.57 -1.78 19.49
C LEU A 110 -19.70 -0.28 19.24
N LYS A 111 -19.53 0.20 17.99
CA LYS A 111 -19.79 1.61 17.67
C LYS A 111 -21.24 2.02 17.92
N LYS A 112 -22.18 1.10 17.71
CA LYS A 112 -23.62 1.35 17.85
C LYS A 112 -24.12 1.26 19.30
N TYR A 113 -23.69 0.25 20.05
CA TYR A 113 -24.17 -0.02 21.42
C TYR A 113 -23.28 0.57 22.53
N GLU A 114 -21.97 0.68 22.31
CA GLU A 114 -20.97 0.98 23.33
C GLU A 114 -20.16 2.25 22.98
N ARG A 115 -20.84 3.39 22.99
CA ARG A 115 -20.20 4.71 22.77
C ARG A 115 -19.44 5.25 23.97
N LYS A 116 -19.73 4.73 25.18
CA LYS A 116 -19.25 5.30 26.46
C LYS A 116 -17.79 4.97 26.75
N TYR A 117 -17.37 3.71 26.59
CA TYR A 117 -16.00 3.26 26.88
C TYR A 117 -15.07 3.23 25.66
N ARG A 118 -15.58 3.48 24.45
CA ARG A 118 -14.81 3.52 23.17
C ARG A 118 -13.93 2.28 22.94
N VAL A 119 -14.39 1.11 23.40
CA VAL A 119 -13.64 -0.17 23.32
C VAL A 119 -13.36 -0.58 21.88
N TYR A 120 -14.20 -0.17 20.92
CA TYR A 120 -14.00 -0.39 19.49
C TYR A 120 -12.64 0.09 18.96
N ARG A 121 -11.95 1.00 19.66
CA ARG A 121 -10.65 1.54 19.26
C ARG A 121 -9.48 0.59 19.50
N PHE A 122 -9.67 -0.44 20.33
CA PHE A 122 -8.64 -1.45 20.63
C PHE A 122 -8.76 -2.69 19.74
N VAL A 123 -9.83 -2.79 18.95
CA VAL A 123 -10.04 -3.93 18.06
C VAL A 123 -9.15 -3.77 16.82
N PRO A 124 -8.34 -4.78 16.47
CA PRO A 124 -7.46 -4.71 15.31
C PRO A 124 -8.28 -4.66 14.01
N ASN A 125 -7.78 -3.93 13.02
CA ASN A 125 -8.39 -3.87 11.70
C ASN A 125 -7.82 -5.02 10.83
N PRO A 126 -8.65 -6.00 10.40
CA PRO A 126 -8.18 -7.11 9.58
C PRO A 126 -7.50 -6.69 8.28
N MET A 127 -7.93 -5.58 7.68
CA MET A 127 -7.32 -5.05 6.45
C MET A 127 -5.88 -4.59 6.68
N CYS A 128 -5.62 -3.91 7.79
CA CYS A 128 -4.27 -3.45 8.14
C CYS A 128 -3.34 -4.64 8.46
N MET A 129 -3.90 -5.72 9.02
CA MET A 129 -3.13 -6.93 9.31
C MET A 129 -2.73 -7.68 8.03
N ALA A 130 -3.54 -7.63 6.97
CA ALA A 130 -3.27 -8.38 5.74
C ALA A 130 -2.05 -7.85 4.95
N ILE A 131 -1.79 -6.53 4.99
CA ILE A 131 -0.76 -5.88 4.17
C ILE A 131 0.66 -6.43 4.43
N PRO A 132 1.14 -6.53 5.68
CA PRO A 132 2.45 -7.10 5.97
C PRO A 132 2.61 -8.57 5.58
N PHE A 133 1.53 -9.36 5.52
CA PHE A 133 1.61 -10.78 5.16
C PHE A 133 2.05 -11.02 3.71
N TYR A 134 1.74 -10.11 2.79
CA TYR A 134 2.10 -10.28 1.38
C TYR A 134 3.21 -9.35 0.89
N LEU A 135 3.46 -8.21 1.55
CA LEU A 135 4.56 -7.30 1.18
C LEU A 135 5.82 -7.48 2.04
N GLY A 136 5.68 -7.94 3.28
CA GLY A 136 6.77 -8.15 4.22
C GLY A 136 6.56 -7.47 5.57
N GLY A 137 7.29 -7.96 6.59
CA GLY A 137 7.16 -7.50 7.97
C GLY A 137 7.61 -6.05 8.22
N TYR A 138 8.44 -5.48 7.35
CA TYR A 138 8.90 -4.08 7.48
C TYR A 138 7.72 -3.09 7.42
N PHE A 139 6.70 -3.37 6.60
CA PHE A 139 5.47 -2.56 6.56
C PHE A 139 4.75 -2.49 7.91
N ALA A 140 4.85 -3.52 8.77
CA ALA A 140 4.27 -3.49 10.11
C ALA A 140 5.00 -2.48 11.01
N ILE A 141 6.32 -2.37 10.85
CA ILE A 141 7.16 -1.41 11.58
C ILE A 141 6.83 0.01 11.12
N ASP A 142 6.75 0.23 9.81
CA ASP A 142 6.41 1.54 9.24
C ASP A 142 5.01 2.01 9.66
N MET A 143 4.03 1.09 9.66
CA MET A 143 2.69 1.36 10.19
C MET A 143 2.71 1.72 11.68
N CYS A 144 3.54 1.05 12.48
CA CYS A 144 3.69 1.32 13.90
C CYS A 144 4.28 2.71 14.14
N ILE A 145 5.35 3.06 13.42
CA ILE A 145 5.99 4.37 13.47
C ILE A 145 5.01 5.46 13.02
N GLY A 146 4.32 5.28 11.89
CA GLY A 146 3.32 6.22 11.40
C GLY A 146 2.15 6.42 12.38
N SER A 147 1.70 5.34 13.03
CA SER A 147 0.67 5.40 14.07
C SER A 147 1.15 6.16 15.31
N LEU A 148 2.40 5.96 15.73
CA LEU A 148 3.01 6.67 16.86
C LEU A 148 3.13 8.17 16.57
N ILE A 149 3.62 8.55 15.37
CA ILE A 149 3.69 9.95 14.94
C ILE A 149 2.30 10.58 14.98
N ARG A 150 1.29 9.89 14.43
CA ARG A 150 -0.10 10.36 14.46
C ARG A 150 -0.65 10.46 15.89
N PHE A 151 -0.28 9.56 16.78
CA PHE A 151 -0.70 9.58 18.17
C PHE A 151 -0.13 10.79 18.93
N LEU A 152 1.16 11.07 18.75
CA LEU A 152 1.83 12.24 19.34
C LEU A 152 1.25 13.54 18.77
N TRP A 153 1.07 13.62 17.45
CA TRP A 153 0.47 14.79 16.82
C TRP A 153 -0.96 15.02 17.33
N ARG A 154 -1.76 13.96 17.49
CA ARG A 154 -3.11 14.07 18.04
C ARG A 154 -3.14 14.59 19.48
N ARG A 155 -2.09 14.37 20.29
CA ARG A 155 -1.99 14.95 21.64
C ARG A 155 -1.71 16.45 21.62
N ALA A 156 -0.98 16.94 20.62
CA ALA A 156 -0.69 18.35 20.47
C ALA A 156 -1.85 19.12 19.80
N ASP A 157 -2.35 18.62 18.67
CA ASP A 157 -3.44 19.23 17.91
C ASP A 157 -4.28 18.15 17.23
N ALA A 158 -5.42 17.83 17.84
CA ALA A 158 -6.31 16.77 17.37
C ALA A 158 -7.00 17.11 16.05
N GLN A 159 -7.21 18.40 15.75
CA GLN A 159 -7.91 18.84 14.54
C GLN A 159 -6.96 18.77 13.34
N LYS A 160 -5.76 19.37 13.45
CA LYS A 160 -4.76 19.31 12.37
C LYS A 160 -4.31 17.89 12.06
N ALA A 161 -4.13 17.04 13.08
CA ALA A 161 -3.76 15.64 12.87
C ALA A 161 -4.86 14.83 12.15
N LYS A 162 -6.13 15.26 12.22
CA LYS A 162 -7.24 14.65 11.49
C LYS A 162 -7.28 15.11 10.04
N ASP A 163 -7.10 16.41 9.82
CA ASP A 163 -7.29 17.04 8.51
C ASP A 163 -6.06 16.85 7.61
N PHE A 164 -4.84 17.02 8.14
CA PHE A 164 -3.59 16.90 7.37
C PHE A 164 -2.93 15.52 7.48
N GLY A 165 -3.40 14.66 8.39
CA GLY A 165 -2.82 13.33 8.59
C GLY A 165 -2.71 12.49 7.30
N PRO A 166 -3.80 12.35 6.52
CA PRO A 166 -3.76 11.65 5.24
C PRO A 166 -2.79 12.28 4.23
N ALA A 167 -2.73 13.62 4.16
CA ALA A 167 -1.86 14.34 3.23
C ALA A 167 -0.37 14.17 3.55
N VAL A 168 0.00 14.17 4.83
CA VAL A 168 1.40 13.90 5.24
C VAL A 168 1.75 12.44 4.99
N ALA A 169 0.85 11.50 5.29
CA ALA A 169 1.09 10.08 5.04
C ALA A 169 1.29 9.78 3.55
N SER A 170 0.43 10.31 2.67
CA SER A 170 0.61 10.15 1.21
C SER A 170 1.88 10.83 0.70
N GLY A 171 2.24 11.98 1.27
CA GLY A 171 3.50 12.67 0.97
C GLY A 171 4.74 11.84 1.32
N LEU A 172 4.74 11.16 2.48
CA LEU A 172 5.84 10.27 2.88
C LEU A 172 5.96 9.04 1.98
N VAL A 173 4.84 8.40 1.64
CA VAL A 173 4.82 7.24 0.72
C VAL A 173 5.28 7.64 -0.68
N CYS A 174 4.82 8.79 -1.18
CA CYS A 174 5.27 9.34 -2.47
C CYS A 174 6.76 9.71 -2.41
N GLY A 175 7.21 10.31 -1.31
CA GLY A 175 8.61 10.69 -1.10
C GLY A 175 9.57 9.51 -1.11
N GLU A 176 9.22 8.41 -0.45
CA GLU A 176 9.97 7.15 -0.52
C GLU A 176 10.07 6.63 -1.96
N SER A 177 8.95 6.66 -2.70
CA SER A 177 8.91 6.24 -4.10
C SER A 177 9.78 7.13 -5.00
N LEU A 178 9.78 8.44 -4.77
CA LEU A 178 10.61 9.40 -5.52
C LEU A 178 12.10 9.19 -5.28
N TRP A 179 12.52 8.77 -4.08
CA TRP A 179 13.93 8.47 -3.77
C TRP A 179 14.49 7.31 -4.61
N GLY A 180 13.64 6.41 -5.10
CA GLY A 180 14.05 5.35 -6.01
C GLY A 180 14.66 5.86 -7.31
N ILE A 181 14.22 7.00 -7.83
CA ILE A 181 14.67 7.52 -9.14
C ILE A 181 16.15 7.95 -9.11
N PRO A 182 16.61 8.83 -8.18
CA PRO A 182 18.04 9.12 -8.04
C PRO A 182 18.88 7.87 -7.79
N ALA A 183 18.41 6.93 -6.97
CA ALA A 183 19.12 5.69 -6.71
C ALA A 183 19.31 4.85 -7.99
N ALA A 184 18.29 4.73 -8.84
CA ALA A 184 18.39 4.05 -10.13
C ALA A 184 19.33 4.75 -11.11
N VAL A 185 19.31 6.08 -11.16
CA VAL A 185 20.25 6.86 -11.98
C VAL A 185 21.69 6.66 -11.52
N LEU A 186 21.94 6.69 -10.20
CA LEU A 186 23.27 6.46 -9.63
C LEU A 186 23.78 5.03 -9.93
N ALA A 187 22.90 4.03 -9.89
CA ALA A 187 23.22 2.66 -10.28
C ALA A 187 23.60 2.55 -11.77
N LEU A 188 22.89 3.26 -12.66
CA LEU A 188 23.20 3.29 -14.10
C LEU A 188 24.56 3.95 -14.41
N VAL A 189 24.89 5.02 -13.70
CA VAL A 189 26.16 5.75 -13.87
C VAL A 189 27.35 4.97 -13.25
N ASN A 190 27.11 3.80 -12.65
CA ASN A 190 28.14 2.95 -12.04
C ASN A 190 28.99 3.72 -11.01
N VAL A 191 28.39 4.70 -10.32
CA VAL A 191 29.08 5.44 -9.28
C VAL A 191 29.36 4.48 -8.13
N LYS A 192 30.62 4.13 -7.93
CA LYS A 192 31.06 3.38 -6.74
C LYS A 192 30.64 4.17 -5.50
N ALA A 193 29.66 3.63 -4.76
CA ALA A 193 29.32 4.19 -3.46
C ALA A 193 30.59 4.21 -2.58
N PRO A 194 30.92 5.34 -1.93
CA PRO A 194 32.10 5.44 -1.07
C PRO A 194 32.02 4.54 0.18
N LEU A 195 30.83 3.97 0.45
CA LEU A 195 30.59 3.02 1.52
C LEU A 195 29.87 1.78 0.96
N CYS A 196 30.59 0.67 0.93
CA CYS A 196 30.04 -0.64 0.61
C CYS A 196 29.32 -1.19 1.85
N MET A 197 28.04 -0.85 2.04
CA MET A 197 27.21 -1.52 3.05
C MET A 197 26.75 -2.87 2.49
N LYS A 198 27.56 -3.89 2.76
CA LYS A 198 27.20 -5.29 2.55
C LYS A 198 26.26 -5.70 3.67
N PHE A 199 24.95 -5.63 3.44
CA PHE A 199 23.99 -6.30 4.33
C PHE A 199 24.15 -7.79 4.12
N VAL A 200 24.94 -8.41 5.00
CA VAL A 200 25.10 -9.87 5.02
C VAL A 200 23.72 -10.43 5.38
N SER A 201 23.12 -11.18 4.45
CA SER A 201 21.93 -11.98 4.74
C SER A 201 22.31 -12.93 5.89
N SER A 202 21.64 -12.78 7.04
CA SER A 202 21.81 -13.70 8.15
C SER A 202 21.22 -15.03 7.72
N SER A 203 22.08 -15.93 7.24
CA SER A 203 21.79 -17.35 7.14
C SER A 203 21.39 -17.86 8.53
N SER A 204 20.12 -18.25 8.67
CA SER A 204 19.62 -19.26 9.61
C SER A 204 18.26 -19.74 9.13
#